data_AF-A0A198AJF4-F1
#
_entry.id   AF-A0A198AJF4-F1
#
_cell.length_a   1.000
_cell.length_b   1.000
_cell.length_c   1.000
_cell.angle_alpha   90.00
_cell.angle_beta   90.00
_cell.angle_gamma   90.00
#
_symmetry.space_group_name_H-M   'P 1'
#
loop_
_entity.id
_entity.type
_entity.pdbx_description
1 polymer ?
#
loop_
_entity_poly.entity_id
_entity_poly.type
_entity_poly.pdbx_seq_one_letter_code
_entity_poly.pdbx_strand_id
1 'polypeptide(L)'
;MTASVNEQELLQFIIGKTKADPKQIELVLKHEKAYIAKVEQSSKGAVDIDSDDLIDHILGRPDVKLSELAVDTILEAEMEYLMKNGMAGYMD
;
A
#
# COMPACT_ATOMS: atom_id res chain seq x y z
N MET A 1 9.31 19.43 10.47
CA MET A 1 10.37 18.41 10.51
C MET A 1 9.91 17.30 9.59
N THR A 2 10.67 17.04 8.53
CA THR A 2 10.35 16.09 7.47
C THR A 2 10.25 14.70 8.06
N ALA A 3 9.03 14.24 8.32
CA ALA A 3 8.80 12.85 8.66
C ALA A 3 9.06 12.05 7.38
N SER A 4 10.30 11.59 7.20
CA SER A 4 10.57 10.58 6.18
C SER A 4 9.91 9.31 6.67
N VAL A 5 8.89 8.80 5.95
CA VAL A 5 8.31 7.48 6.23
C VAL A 5 9.47 6.51 6.33
N ASN A 6 9.64 5.89 7.50
CA ASN A 6 10.70 4.93 7.69
C ASN A 6 10.20 3.62 7.08
N GLU A 7 10.54 3.36 5.80
CA GLU A 7 10.06 2.19 5.05
C GLU A 7 10.35 0.88 5.80
N GLN A 8 11.45 0.82 6.55
CA GLN A 8 11.75 -0.32 7.43
C GLN A 8 10.74 -0.49 8.58
N GLU A 9 10.32 0.59 9.24
CA GLU A 9 9.34 0.51 10.32
C GLU A 9 7.95 0.20 9.78
N LEU A 10 7.57 0.80 8.65
CA LEU A 10 6.36 0.45 7.93
C LEU A 10 6.34 -1.04 7.58
N LEU A 11 7.43 -1.57 7.02
CA LEU A 11 7.54 -3.01 6.72
C LEU A 11 7.38 -3.86 7.98
N GLN A 12 8.07 -3.52 9.06
CA GLN A 12 7.97 -4.27 10.33
C GLN A 12 6.56 -4.20 10.93
N PHE A 13 5.89 -3.05 10.80
CA PHE A 13 4.52 -2.86 11.26
C PHE A 13 3.55 -3.76 10.48
N ILE A 14 3.66 -3.76 9.16
CA ILE A 14 2.85 -4.59 8.27
C ILE A 14 3.15 -6.08 8.50
N ILE A 15 4.42 -6.49 8.62
CA ILE A 15 4.80 -7.88 8.96
C ILE A 15 4.17 -8.29 10.29
N GLY A 16 4.20 -7.42 11.30
CA GLY A 16 3.63 -7.71 12.61
C GLY A 16 2.14 -8.01 12.57
N LYS A 17 1.38 -7.28 11.72
CA LYS A 17 -0.07 -7.48 11.55
C LYS A 17 -0.42 -8.65 10.63
N THR A 18 0.23 -8.71 9.47
CA THR A 18 -0.12 -9.62 8.37
C THR A 18 0.59 -10.97 8.49
N LYS A 19 1.75 -11.00 9.16
CA LYS A 19 2.71 -12.12 9.16
C LYS A 19 3.13 -12.56 7.75
N ALA A 20 2.94 -11.69 6.75
CA ALA A 20 3.34 -11.94 5.39
C ALA A 20 4.85 -11.81 5.21
N ASP A 21 5.36 -12.40 4.14
CA ASP A 21 6.77 -12.28 3.79
C ASP A 21 7.13 -10.82 3.47
N PRO A 22 8.25 -10.27 3.99
CA PRO A 22 8.71 -8.92 3.67
C PRO A 22 8.78 -8.65 2.18
N LYS A 23 9.26 -9.63 1.40
CA LYS A 23 9.35 -9.52 -0.06
C LYS A 23 7.99 -9.37 -0.74
N GLN A 24 6.97 -10.02 -0.18
CA GLN A 24 5.60 -9.94 -0.70
C GLN A 24 4.99 -8.60 -0.33
N ILE A 25 5.21 -8.11 0.89
CA ILE A 25 4.78 -6.78 1.34
C ILE A 25 5.41 -5.68 0.47
N GLU A 26 6.71 -5.74 0.20
CA GLU A 26 7.37 -4.81 -0.72
C GLU A 26 6.75 -4.85 -2.14
N LEU A 27 6.38 -6.03 -2.62
CA LEU A 27 5.70 -6.21 -3.91
C LEU A 27 4.35 -5.52 -3.93
N VAL A 28 3.52 -5.73 -2.90
CA VAL A 28 2.20 -5.10 -2.73
C VAL A 28 2.33 -3.58 -2.73
N LEU A 29 3.17 -3.02 -1.84
CA LEU A 29 3.39 -1.57 -1.73
C LEU A 29 3.92 -0.96 -3.03
N LYS A 30 4.78 -1.69 -3.76
CA LYS A 30 5.29 -1.23 -5.06
C LYS A 30 4.20 -1.22 -6.13
N HIS A 31 3.35 -2.24 -6.15
CA HIS A 31 2.22 -2.30 -7.08
C HIS A 31 1.19 -1.23 -6.79
N GLU A 32 0.89 -0.98 -5.52
CA GLU A 32 0.06 0.12 -5.05
C GLU A 32 0.59 1.47 -5.50
N LYS A 33 1.82 1.84 -5.12
CA LYS A 33 2.41 3.13 -5.54
C LYS A 33 2.40 3.30 -7.06
N ALA A 34 2.68 2.23 -7.81
CA ALA A 34 2.63 2.28 -9.27
C ALA A 34 1.21 2.44 -9.81
N TYR A 35 0.22 1.84 -9.16
CA TYR A 35 -1.19 2.00 -9.48
C TYR A 35 -1.63 3.45 -9.19
N ILE A 36 -1.40 3.95 -7.98
CA ILE A 36 -1.69 5.33 -7.58
C ILE A 36 -1.07 6.32 -8.56
N ALA A 37 0.24 6.23 -8.82
CA ALA A 37 0.92 7.12 -9.76
C ALA A 37 0.34 7.07 -11.18
N LYS A 38 -0.13 5.91 -11.63
CA LYS A 38 -0.78 5.74 -12.93
C LYS A 38 -2.17 6.37 -12.95
N VAL A 39 -2.94 6.21 -11.88
CA VAL A 39 -4.29 6.78 -11.77
C VAL A 39 -4.19 8.30 -11.57
N GLU A 40 -3.28 8.81 -10.75
CA GLU A 40 -2.96 10.25 -10.64
C GLU A 40 -2.55 10.88 -11.97
N GLN A 41 -1.73 10.19 -12.78
CA GLN A 41 -1.41 10.68 -14.13
C GLN A 41 -2.63 10.69 -15.07
N SER A 42 -3.60 9.80 -14.84
CA SER A 42 -4.77 9.65 -15.70
C SER A 42 -5.93 10.56 -15.26
N SER A 43 -6.01 10.90 -13.97
CA SER A 43 -7.05 11.72 -13.36
C SER A 43 -6.55 13.13 -13.08
N LYS A 44 -7.06 14.12 -13.82
CA LYS A 44 -6.85 15.55 -13.57
C LYS A 44 -7.69 16.08 -12.39
N GLY A 45 -7.84 15.31 -11.30
CA GLY A 45 -8.71 15.62 -10.17
C GLY A 45 -8.63 14.56 -9.06
N ALA A 46 -9.45 14.71 -8.01
CA ALA A 46 -9.50 13.80 -6.85
C ALA A 46 -9.60 12.34 -7.32
N VAL A 47 -8.56 11.58 -7.03
CA VAL A 47 -8.44 10.18 -7.43
C VAL A 47 -9.13 9.34 -6.38
N ASP A 48 -10.33 8.87 -6.68
CA ASP A 48 -10.95 7.81 -5.90
C ASP A 48 -10.27 6.50 -6.34
N ILE A 49 -9.42 5.97 -5.48
CA ILE A 49 -8.75 4.69 -5.70
C ILE A 49 -9.66 3.63 -5.10
N ASP A 50 -10.31 2.84 -5.95
CA ASP A 50 -11.06 1.68 -5.49
C ASP A 50 -10.07 0.63 -4.95
N SER A 51 -10.11 0.41 -3.64
CA SER A 51 -9.26 -0.60 -2.98
C SER A 51 -9.50 -1.99 -3.54
N ASP A 52 -10.72 -2.34 -3.92
CA ASP A 52 -11.05 -3.62 -4.56
C ASP A 52 -10.29 -3.79 -5.89
N ASP A 53 -10.30 -2.78 -6.76
CA ASP A 53 -9.57 -2.80 -8.03
C ASP A 53 -8.06 -2.92 -7.82
N LEU A 54 -7.54 -2.24 -6.79
CA LEU A 54 -6.13 -2.33 -6.41
C LEU A 54 -5.77 -3.73 -5.91
N ILE A 55 -6.59 -4.32 -5.04
CA ILE A 55 -6.41 -5.67 -4.51
C ILE A 55 -6.47 -6.68 -5.66
N ASP A 56 -7.46 -6.61 -6.54
CA ASP A 56 -7.58 -7.47 -7.72
C ASP A 56 -6.38 -7.31 -8.66
N HIS A 57 -5.88 -6.09 -8.87
CA HIS A 57 -4.68 -5.85 -9.67
C HIS A 57 -3.44 -6.56 -9.08
N ILE A 58 -3.30 -6.52 -7.76
CA ILE A 58 -2.19 -7.11 -7.03
C ILE A 58 -2.32 -8.64 -7.03
N LEU A 59 -3.50 -9.19 -6.75
CA LEU A 59 -3.78 -10.63 -6.77
C LEU A 59 -3.67 -11.23 -8.18
N GLY A 60 -3.97 -10.45 -9.22
CA GLY A 60 -3.78 -10.83 -10.61
C GLY A 60 -2.31 -11.00 -11.02
N ARG A 61 -1.35 -10.58 -10.19
CA ARG A 61 0.09 -10.74 -10.45
C ARG A 61 0.54 -12.14 -10.05
N PRO A 62 1.19 -12.92 -10.94
CA PRO A 62 1.71 -14.24 -10.61
C PRO A 62 2.84 -14.21 -9.56
N ASP A 63 3.44 -13.04 -9.33
CA ASP A 63 4.48 -12.83 -8.32
C ASP A 63 3.93 -12.69 -6.89
N VAL A 64 2.62 -12.43 -6.76
CA VAL A 64 1.93 -12.27 -5.47
C VAL A 64 1.33 -13.62 -5.08
N LYS A 65 1.84 -14.19 -3.99
CA LYS A 65 1.37 -15.44 -3.39
C LYS A 65 0.57 -15.20 -2.11
N LEU A 66 0.07 -13.97 -1.93
CA LEU A 66 -0.75 -13.57 -0.81
C LEU A 66 -2.22 -13.85 -1.11
N SER A 67 -3.01 -14.06 -0.06
CA SER A 67 -4.47 -14.06 -0.17
C SER A 67 -5.00 -12.64 -0.25
N GLU A 68 -6.22 -12.48 -0.77
CA GLU A 68 -6.96 -11.21 -0.78
C GLU A 68 -6.97 -10.55 0.59
N LEU A 69 -7.34 -11.31 1.63
CA LEU A 69 -7.30 -10.86 3.02
C LEU A 69 -5.91 -10.35 3.45
N ALA A 70 -4.84 -11.00 3.00
CA ALA A 70 -3.49 -10.59 3.36
C ALA A 70 -3.09 -9.30 2.63
N VAL A 71 -3.46 -9.14 1.35
CA VAL A 71 -3.24 -7.90 0.59
C VAL A 71 -4.03 -6.76 1.21
N ASP A 72 -5.31 -6.97 1.49
CA ASP A 72 -6.19 -6.00 2.15
C ASP A 72 -5.61 -5.55 3.50
N THR A 73 -5.22 -6.51 4.36
CA THR A 73 -4.58 -6.19 5.65
C THR A 73 -3.27 -5.42 5.48
N ILE A 74 -2.50 -5.64 4.40
CA ILE A 74 -1.27 -4.88 4.12
C ILE A 74 -1.61 -3.42 3.82
N LEU A 75 -2.58 -3.17 2.92
CA LEU A 75 -3.01 -1.83 2.52
C LEU A 75 -3.60 -1.07 3.71
N GLU A 76 -4.46 -1.72 4.51
CA GLU A 76 -5.00 -1.13 5.74
C GLU A 76 -3.88 -0.80 6.74
N ALA A 77 -2.92 -1.71 6.95
CA ALA A 77 -1.81 -1.49 7.86
C ALA A 77 -0.90 -0.35 7.39
N GLU A 78 -0.72 -0.19 6.08
CA GLU A 78 0.02 0.92 5.49
C GLU A 78 -0.69 2.25 5.75
N MET A 79 -1.97 2.36 5.39
CA MET A 79 -2.78 3.55 5.65
C MET A 79 -2.82 3.91 7.14
N GLU A 80 -3.01 2.92 8.03
CA GLU A 80 -3.01 3.14 9.48
C GLU A 80 -1.65 3.69 9.95
N TYR A 81 -0.54 3.15 9.44
CA TYR A 81 0.79 3.64 9.77
C TYR A 81 1.02 5.06 9.26
N LEU A 82 0.62 5.37 8.03
CA LEU A 82 0.74 6.70 7.42
C LEU A 82 -0.11 7.72 8.19
N MET A 83 -1.36 7.39 8.54
CA MET A 83 -2.22 8.23 9.37
C MET A 83 -1.62 8.47 10.75
N LYS A 84 -1.12 7.41 11.41
CA LYS A 84 -0.53 7.49 12.74
C LYS A 84 0.74 8.35 12.78
N ASN A 85 1.49 8.40 11.68
CA ASN A 85 2.65 9.26 11.52
C ASN A 85 2.30 10.68 11.03
N GLY A 86 1.01 11.02 10.91
CA GLY A 86 0.56 12.33 10.43
C GLY A 86 0.86 12.58 8.96
N MET A 87 1.12 11.52 8.18
CA MET A 87 1.41 11.56 6.75
C MET A 87 0.19 11.19 5.90
N ALA A 88 -1.00 11.22 6.50
CA ALA A 88 -2.28 11.15 5.78
C ALA A 88 -2.43 12.22 4.69
N GLY A 89 -1.58 13.26 4.71
CA GLY A 89 -1.51 14.33 3.71
C GLY A 89 -0.54 14.10 2.55
N TYR A 90 -0.05 12.87 2.30
CA TYR A 90 0.73 12.58 1.08
C TYR A 90 -0.12 12.56 -0.22
N MET A 91 -1.40 12.96 -0.10
CA MET A 91 -2.37 13.14 -1.19
C MET A 91 -2.76 14.62 -1.39
N ASP A 92 -1.91 15.59 -0.99
CA ASP A 92 -2.10 17.01 -1.32
C ASP A 92 -1.25 17.44 -2.52
#